data_AF-A0A251Q166-F1
#
_entry.id   AF-A0A251Q166-F1
#
_cell.length_a   1.000
_cell.length_b   1.000
_cell.length_c   1.000
_cell.angle_alpha   90.00
_cell.angle_beta   90.00
_cell.angle_gamma   90.00
#
_symmetry.space_group_name_H-M   'P 1'
#
loop_
_entity.id
_entity.type
_entity.pdbx_description
1 polymer ?
#
loop_
_entity_poly.entity_id
_entity_poly.type
_entity_poly.pdbx_seq_one_letter_code
_entity_poly.pdbx_strand_id
1 'polypeptide(L)'
;MFYQRRSIKQALEDWNSGNDSGSDLTKLLSDCIAEFKDNDQYRDDIRFLKIWFFYMDFSEDFESVFQKMWESKICVGNYLLYVWYESFLESKGKLYDASMVYQMGISRNAKPVEWVKKVHALFLERMSELVSSAQTSGNDESIPFGILINPWSSSTMKVL
;
A
#
# COMPACT_ATOMS: atom_id res chain seq x y z
N MET A 1 0.59 -19.88 11.00
CA MET A 1 0.11 -19.27 9.73
C MET A 1 -1.08 -19.96 9.06
N PHE A 2 -1.11 -21.27 8.82
CA PHE A 2 -2.24 -21.89 8.10
C PHE A 2 -3.60 -21.72 8.81
N TYR A 3 -3.59 -21.82 10.15
CA TYR A 3 -4.79 -21.61 10.97
C TYR A 3 -5.29 -20.15 10.91
N GLN A 4 -4.44 -19.16 11.19
CA GLN A 4 -4.82 -17.74 11.05
C GLN A 4 -5.24 -17.37 9.63
N ARG A 5 -4.63 -17.94 8.58
CA ARG A 5 -5.05 -17.69 7.19
C ARG A 5 -6.50 -18.13 6.96
N ARG A 6 -6.91 -19.27 7.52
CA ARG A 6 -8.29 -19.78 7.40
C ARG A 6 -9.26 -18.93 8.23
N SER A 7 -8.87 -18.51 9.43
CA SER A 7 -9.67 -17.64 10.29
C SER A 7 -9.86 -16.23 9.70
N ILE A 8 -8.81 -15.62 9.14
CA ILE A 8 -8.90 -14.31 8.47
C ILE A 8 -9.80 -14.40 7.23
N LYS A 9 -9.70 -15.48 6.45
CA LYS A 9 -10.56 -15.67 5.27
C LYS A 9 -12.03 -15.77 5.66
N GLN A 10 -12.34 -16.53 6.71
CA GLN A 10 -13.71 -16.68 7.21
C GLN A 10 -14.27 -15.34 7.71
N ALA A 11 -13.51 -14.63 8.57
CA ALA A 11 -13.93 -13.34 9.10
C ALA A 11 -14.13 -12.28 7.99
N LEU A 12 -13.35 -12.33 6.91
CA LEU A 12 -13.55 -11.46 5.74
C LEU A 12 -14.84 -11.80 4.98
N GLU A 13 -15.18 -13.08 4.84
CA GLU A 13 -16.44 -13.53 4.22
C GLU A 13 -17.64 -13.08 5.06
N ASP A 14 -17.54 -13.22 6.39
CA ASP A 14 -18.59 -12.82 7.33
C ASP A 14 -18.79 -11.29 7.31
N TRP A 15 -17.71 -10.51 7.29
CA TRP A 15 -17.75 -9.05 7.15
C TRP A 15 -18.39 -8.60 5.83
N ASN A 16 -17.99 -9.19 4.69
CA ASN A 16 -18.58 -8.87 3.39
C ASN A 16 -20.07 -9.24 3.29
N SER A 17 -20.53 -10.21 4.09
CA SER A 17 -21.93 -10.62 4.14
C SER A 17 -22.80 -9.72 5.05
N GLY A 18 -22.19 -8.74 5.74
CA GLY A 18 -22.88 -7.84 6.66
C GLY A 18 -23.31 -8.49 7.99
N ASN A 19 -22.83 -9.70 8.26
CA ASN A 19 -23.17 -10.48 9.46
C ASN A 19 -22.29 -10.14 10.66
N ASP A 20 -21.22 -9.35 10.48
CA ASP A 20 -20.31 -8.93 11.55
C ASP A 20 -19.95 -7.44 11.43
N SER A 21 -19.73 -6.81 12.59
CA SER A 21 -19.37 -5.40 12.76
C SER A 21 -17.92 -5.06 12.35
N GLY A 22 -17.11 -6.06 11.97
CA GLY A 22 -15.71 -5.89 11.59
C GLY A 22 -14.74 -5.80 12.78
N SER A 23 -15.25 -5.68 14.02
CA SER A 23 -14.42 -5.67 15.22
C SER A 23 -13.67 -6.99 15.42
N ASP A 24 -14.31 -8.12 15.09
CA ASP A 24 -13.70 -9.45 15.23
C ASP A 24 -12.58 -9.65 14.21
N LEU A 25 -12.75 -9.15 12.98
CA LEU A 25 -11.71 -9.17 11.96
C LEU A 25 -10.50 -8.31 12.34
N THR A 26 -10.71 -7.06 12.80
CA THR A 26 -9.61 -6.17 13.22
C THR A 26 -8.82 -6.78 14.38
N LYS A 27 -9.52 -7.40 15.35
CA LYS A 27 -8.87 -8.10 16.46
C LYS A 27 -8.05 -9.29 15.99
N LEU A 28 -8.60 -10.14 15.10
CA LEU A 28 -7.88 -11.27 14.52
C LEU A 28 -6.61 -10.85 13.76
N LEU A 29 -6.68 -9.75 13.01
CA LEU A 29 -5.52 -9.19 12.31
C LEU A 29 -4.46 -8.69 13.30
N SER A 30 -4.88 -7.95 14.34
CA SER A 30 -3.99 -7.47 15.40
C SER A 30 -3.28 -8.63 16.13
N ASP A 31 -4.03 -9.66 16.52
CA ASP A 31 -3.48 -10.85 17.20
C ASP A 31 -2.48 -11.58 16.29
N CYS A 32 -2.80 -11.71 14.99
CA CYS A 32 -1.90 -12.30 14.02
C CYS A 32 -0.61 -11.49 13.83
N ILE A 33 -0.69 -10.15 13.86
CA ILE A 33 0.48 -9.28 13.81
C ILE A 33 1.33 -9.45 15.07
N ALA A 34 0.71 -9.44 16.24
CA ALA A 34 1.40 -9.59 17.52
C ALA A 34 2.14 -10.93 17.62
N GLU A 35 1.54 -12.01 17.13
CA GLU A 35 2.11 -13.37 17.11
C GLU A 35 3.36 -13.47 16.21
N PHE A 36 3.35 -12.83 15.03
CA PHE A 36 4.36 -13.07 14.00
C PHE A 36 5.37 -11.94 13.78
N LYS A 37 5.18 -10.75 14.36
CA LYS A 37 6.07 -9.59 14.13
C LYS A 37 7.54 -9.85 14.44
N ASP A 38 7.83 -10.72 15.43
CA ASP A 38 9.18 -11.03 15.91
C ASP A 38 9.72 -12.33 15.31
N ASN A 39 8.97 -12.97 14.39
CA ASN A 39 9.38 -14.21 13.75
C ASN A 39 10.08 -13.93 12.42
N ASP A 40 11.39 -14.18 12.38
CA ASP A 40 12.26 -13.95 11.21
C ASP A 40 11.77 -14.65 9.93
N GLN A 41 11.09 -15.79 10.05
CA GLN A 41 10.53 -16.51 8.89
C GLN A 41 9.52 -15.64 8.12
N TYR A 42 8.81 -14.76 8.81
CA TYR A 42 7.75 -13.96 8.23
C TYR A 42 8.15 -12.50 8.00
N ARG A 43 9.36 -12.11 8.40
CA ARG A 43 9.83 -10.71 8.34
C ARG A 43 9.64 -10.09 6.96
N ASP A 44 9.95 -10.80 5.88
CA ASP A 44 9.76 -10.34 4.49
C ASP A 44 8.72 -11.16 3.71
N ASP A 45 7.86 -11.92 4.41
CA ASP A 45 6.85 -12.75 3.77
C ASP A 45 5.68 -11.91 3.24
N ILE A 46 5.38 -12.04 1.95
CA ILE A 46 4.31 -11.29 1.29
C ILE A 46 2.92 -11.54 1.90
N ARG A 47 2.68 -12.71 2.49
CA ARG A 47 1.42 -13.01 3.20
C ARG A 47 1.31 -12.18 4.46
N PHE A 48 2.42 -11.97 5.16
CA PHE A 48 2.46 -11.12 6.33
C PHE A 48 2.26 -9.65 5.94
N LEU A 49 2.91 -9.19 4.86
CA LEU A 49 2.68 -7.86 4.30
C LEU A 49 1.20 -7.61 3.97
N LYS A 50 0.51 -8.58 3.36
CA LYS A 50 -0.93 -8.47 3.07
C LYS A 50 -1.77 -8.35 4.34
N ILE A 51 -1.43 -9.07 5.41
CA ILE A 51 -2.12 -8.96 6.70
C ILE A 51 -1.96 -7.55 7.27
N TRP A 52 -0.77 -6.97 7.15
CA TRP A 52 -0.52 -5.58 7.53
C TRP A 52 -1.34 -4.58 6.70
N PHE A 53 -1.44 -4.75 5.37
CA PHE A 53 -2.31 -3.91 4.54
C PHE A 53 -3.77 -4.01 4.95
N PHE A 54 -4.28 -5.23 5.16
CA PHE A 54 -5.63 -5.42 5.65
C PHE A 54 -5.84 -4.72 7.01
N TYR A 55 -4.88 -4.84 7.94
CA TYR A 55 -4.96 -4.15 9.22
C TYR A 55 -4.96 -2.63 9.08
N MET A 56 -4.16 -2.10 8.14
CA MET A 56 -4.08 -0.68 7.83
C MET A 56 -5.40 -0.12 7.27
N ASP A 57 -6.12 -0.89 6.45
CA ASP A 57 -7.43 -0.46 5.91
C ASP A 57 -8.50 -0.26 7.01
N PHE A 58 -8.36 -0.95 8.15
CA PHE A 58 -9.24 -0.77 9.33
C PHE A 58 -8.67 0.19 10.38
N SER A 59 -7.47 0.73 10.17
CA SER A 59 -6.84 1.65 11.12
C SER A 59 -7.21 3.10 10.84
N GLU A 60 -7.56 3.84 11.88
CA GLU A 60 -7.80 5.29 11.79
C GLU A 60 -6.49 6.07 11.57
N ASP A 61 -5.35 5.52 12.00
CA ASP A 61 -4.03 6.15 11.91
C ASP A 61 -3.07 5.28 11.08
N PHE A 62 -3.29 5.34 9.78
CA PHE A 62 -2.50 4.65 8.77
C PHE A 62 -0.98 4.92 8.86
N GLU A 63 -0.60 6.18 9.07
CA GLU A 63 0.80 6.61 9.08
C GLU A 63 1.55 5.99 10.27
N SER A 64 0.90 5.90 11.45
CA SER A 64 1.47 5.25 12.63
C SER A 64 1.73 3.75 12.40
N VAL A 65 0.83 3.06 11.70
CA VAL A 65 0.97 1.63 11.41
C VAL A 65 2.14 1.40 10.45
N PHE A 66 2.26 2.22 9.41
CA PHE A 66 3.40 2.17 8.50
C PHE A 66 4.72 2.46 9.24
N GLN A 67 4.77 3.49 10.08
CA GLN A 67 5.95 3.82 10.89
C GLN A 67 6.36 2.64 11.79
N LYS A 68 5.39 1.97 12.41
CA LYS A 68 5.66 0.77 13.23
C LYS A 68 6.28 -0.37 12.42
N MET A 69 5.77 -0.64 11.22
CA MET A 69 6.36 -1.64 10.32
C MET A 69 7.80 -1.25 9.95
N TRP A 70 8.00 0.04 9.67
CA TRP A 70 9.28 0.59 9.27
C TRP A 70 10.35 0.43 10.35
N GLU A 71 10.06 0.88 11.58
CA GLU A 71 10.96 0.79 12.73
C GLU A 71 11.29 -0.67 13.08
N SER A 72 10.31 -1.56 12.95
CA SER A 72 10.46 -2.98 13.21
C SER A 72 11.15 -3.74 12.06
N LYS A 73 11.44 -3.06 10.94
CA LYS A 73 11.99 -3.61 9.70
C LYS A 73 11.15 -4.79 9.17
N ILE A 74 9.83 -4.65 9.22
CA ILE A 74 8.89 -5.64 8.72
C ILE A 74 8.60 -5.34 7.24
N CYS A 75 8.83 -6.34 6.39
CA CYS A 75 8.54 -6.35 4.96
C CYS A 75 9.26 -5.26 4.15
N VAL A 76 10.33 -4.67 4.71
CA VAL A 76 11.15 -3.65 4.05
C VAL A 76 11.92 -4.21 2.85
N GLY A 77 12.09 -5.53 2.75
CA GLY A 77 12.67 -6.18 1.57
C GLY A 77 11.68 -6.35 0.41
N ASN A 78 10.39 -6.05 0.60
CA ASN A 78 9.34 -6.32 -0.37
C ASN A 78 8.93 -5.07 -1.13
N TYR A 79 9.03 -5.09 -2.46
CA TYR A 79 8.70 -3.96 -3.32
C TYR A 79 7.27 -3.43 -3.09
N LEU A 80 6.34 -4.32 -2.75
CA LEU A 80 4.92 -4.02 -2.67
C LEU A 80 4.62 -3.04 -1.54
N LEU A 81 5.42 -3.05 -0.46
CA LEU A 81 5.32 -2.09 0.64
C LEU A 81 5.46 -0.65 0.12
N TYR A 82 6.44 -0.42 -0.76
CA TYR A 82 6.76 0.89 -1.30
C TYR A 82 5.75 1.36 -2.33
N VAL A 83 5.36 0.48 -3.27
CA VAL A 83 4.37 0.81 -4.30
C VAL A 83 3.04 1.17 -3.64
N TRP A 84 2.61 0.39 -2.65
CA TRP A 84 1.32 0.62 -2.02
C TRP A 84 1.30 1.88 -1.15
N TYR A 85 2.34 2.10 -0.35
CA TYR A 85 2.44 3.30 0.48
C TYR A 85 2.56 4.58 -0.37
N GLU A 86 3.29 4.51 -1.48
CA GLU A 86 3.31 5.61 -2.43
C GLU A 86 1.91 5.91 -2.99
N SER A 87 1.19 4.90 -3.48
CA SER A 87 -0.14 5.11 -4.06
C SER A 87 -1.12 5.69 -3.04
N PHE A 88 -0.98 5.33 -1.76
CA PHE A 88 -1.70 5.99 -0.67
C PHE A 88 -1.37 7.48 -0.59
N LEU A 89 -0.09 7.85 -0.55
CA LEU A 89 0.35 9.25 -0.47
C LEU A 89 -0.04 10.05 -1.73
N GLU A 90 0.09 9.47 -2.92
CA GLU A 90 -0.35 10.06 -4.18
C GLU A 90 -1.86 10.37 -4.13
N SER A 91 -2.69 9.44 -3.64
CA SER A 91 -4.14 9.66 -3.46
C SER A 91 -4.49 10.80 -2.49
N LYS A 92 -3.57 11.13 -1.57
CA LYS A 92 -3.69 12.26 -0.63
C LYS A 92 -3.08 13.55 -1.17
N GLY A 93 -2.53 13.54 -2.38
CA GLY A 93 -1.81 14.68 -2.97
C GLY A 93 -0.44 14.95 -2.35
N LYS A 94 0.09 14.05 -1.52
CA LYS A 94 1.41 14.17 -0.88
C LYS A 94 2.53 13.70 -1.84
N LEU A 95 2.66 14.39 -2.98
CA LEU A 95 3.50 13.97 -4.11
C LEU A 95 5.01 13.91 -3.79
N TYR A 96 5.50 14.81 -2.93
CA TYR A 96 6.89 14.79 -2.48
C TYR A 96 7.19 13.56 -1.64
N ASP A 97 6.32 13.26 -0.67
CA ASP A 97 6.47 12.08 0.20
C ASP A 97 6.35 10.79 -0.62
N ALA A 98 5.41 10.73 -1.56
CA ALA A 98 5.28 9.65 -2.53
C ALA A 98 6.59 9.36 -3.28
N SER A 99 7.24 10.39 -3.84
CA SER A 99 8.54 10.25 -4.50
C SER A 99 9.62 9.74 -3.54
N MET A 100 9.65 10.23 -2.30
CA MET A 100 10.60 9.79 -1.28
C MET A 100 10.46 8.29 -0.96
N VAL A 101 9.23 7.78 -0.90
CA VAL A 101 8.94 6.36 -0.67
C VAL A 101 9.53 5.47 -1.78
N TYR A 102 9.44 5.89 -3.05
CA TYR A 102 10.11 5.17 -4.14
C TYR A 102 11.62 5.12 -3.95
N GLN A 103 12.25 6.25 -3.63
CA GLN A 103 13.69 6.32 -3.38
C GLN A 103 14.10 5.43 -2.19
N MET A 104 13.26 5.37 -1.16
CA MET A 104 13.45 4.47 -0.03
C MET A 104 13.42 2.99 -0.44
N GLY A 105 12.49 2.59 -1.31
CA GLY A 105 12.42 1.22 -1.82
C GLY A 105 13.61 0.84 -2.70
N ILE A 106 14.06 1.77 -3.54
CA ILE A 106 15.23 1.59 -4.40
C ILE A 106 16.51 1.46 -3.55
N SER A 107 16.72 2.37 -2.60
CA SER A 107 17.90 2.35 -1.73
C SER A 107 17.99 1.10 -0.86
N ARG A 108 16.85 0.50 -0.51
CA ARG A 108 16.77 -0.77 0.22
C ARG A 108 16.84 -2.01 -0.64
N ASN A 109 16.95 -1.85 -1.97
CA ASN A 109 16.96 -2.95 -2.93
C ASN A 109 15.74 -3.88 -2.77
N ALA A 110 14.57 -3.28 -2.52
CA ALA A 110 13.33 -4.01 -2.31
C ALA A 110 13.00 -4.87 -3.55
N LYS A 111 12.76 -6.16 -3.36
CA LYS A 111 12.78 -7.12 -4.46
C LYS A 111 11.38 -7.32 -5.08
N PRO A 112 11.26 -7.33 -6.42
CA PRO A 112 12.30 -7.00 -7.40
C PRO A 112 12.50 -5.48 -7.55
N VAL A 113 13.75 -5.01 -7.43
CA VAL A 113 14.05 -3.55 -7.39
C VAL A 113 13.76 -2.85 -8.71
N GLU A 114 13.94 -3.57 -9.82
CA GLU A 114 13.60 -3.06 -11.16
C GLU A 114 12.12 -2.71 -11.28
N TRP A 115 11.26 -3.38 -10.51
CA TRP A 115 9.85 -3.02 -10.45
C TRP A 115 9.64 -1.68 -9.76
N VAL A 116 10.28 -1.45 -8.60
CA VAL A 116 10.18 -0.16 -7.89
C VAL A 116 10.67 0.99 -8.79
N LYS A 117 11.78 0.79 -9.51
CA LYS A 117 12.30 1.77 -10.48
C LYS A 117 11.32 2.05 -11.61
N LYS A 118 10.71 1.00 -12.18
CA LYS A 118 9.73 1.12 -13.27
C LYS A 118 8.52 1.95 -12.82
N VAL A 119 7.94 1.63 -11.67
CA VAL A 119 6.76 2.37 -11.18
C VAL A 119 7.13 3.81 -10.80
N HIS A 120 8.32 4.03 -10.20
CA HIS A 120 8.81 5.39 -9.93
C HIS A 120 8.96 6.22 -11.20
N ALA A 121 9.49 5.65 -12.29
CA ALA A 121 9.61 6.36 -13.57
C ALA A 121 8.24 6.78 -14.13
N LEU A 122 7.24 5.89 -14.08
CA LEU A 122 5.87 6.20 -14.49
C LEU A 122 5.24 7.29 -13.62
N PHE A 123 5.53 7.31 -12.32
CA PHE A 123 5.10 8.40 -11.43
C PHE A 123 5.71 9.74 -11.85
N LEU A 124 7.02 9.79 -12.09
CA LEU A 124 7.70 11.03 -12.51
C LEU A 124 7.21 11.56 -13.85
N GLU A 125 6.88 10.67 -14.79
CA GLU A 125 6.26 11.01 -16.08
C GLU A 125 4.92 11.72 -15.87
N ARG A 126 4.01 11.14 -15.06
CA ARG A 126 2.73 11.78 -14.69
C ARG A 126 2.94 13.15 -14.05
N MET A 127 3.91 13.29 -13.15
CA MET A 127 4.19 14.56 -12.50
C MET A 127 4.66 15.63 -13.48
N SER A 128 5.49 15.25 -14.46
CA SER A 128 5.95 16.14 -15.52
C SER A 128 4.80 16.63 -16.40
N GLU A 129 3.86 15.75 -16.75
CA GLU A 129 2.66 16.11 -17.51
C GLU A 129 1.76 17.09 -16.74
N LEU A 130 1.54 16.85 -15.44
CA LEU A 130 0.78 17.75 -14.59
C LEU A 130 1.39 19.15 -14.56
N VAL A 131 2.71 19.26 -14.34
CA VAL A 131 3.42 20.55 -14.33
C VAL A 131 3.32 21.24 -15.69
N SER A 132 3.45 20.49 -16.80
CA SER A 132 3.35 21.04 -18.15
C SER A 132 1.95 21.59 -18.45
N SER A 133 0.91 20.85 -18.04
CA SER A 133 -0.49 21.26 -18.21
C SER A 133 -0.88 22.47 -17.33
N ALA A 134 -0.30 22.58 -16.13
CA ALA A 134 -0.51 23.72 -15.25
C ALA A 134 0.11 25.03 -15.80
N GLN A 135 1.15 24.95 -16.62
CA GLN A 135 1.75 26.12 -17.28
C GLN A 135 0.95 26.59 -18.50
N THR A 136 0.08 25.76 -19.07
CA THR A 136 -0.73 26.10 -20.25
C THR A 136 -2.11 26.69 -19.94
N SER A 137 -2.58 26.61 -18.69
CA SER A 137 -3.93 27.03 -18.31
C SER A 137 -3.92 28.21 -17.33
N GLY A 138 -3.87 29.41 -17.89
CA GLY A 138 -4.29 30.64 -17.20
C GLY A 138 -5.81 30.85 -17.20
N ASN A 139 -6.63 29.80 -17.11
CA ASN A 139 -8.08 29.91 -16.92
C ASN A 139 -8.60 28.76 -16.06
N ASP A 140 -9.41 29.17 -15.08
CA ASP A 140 -10.01 28.44 -13.97
C ASP A 140 -10.97 27.33 -14.47
N GLU A 141 -10.58 26.06 -14.31
CA GLU A 141 -11.50 24.93 -14.25
C GLU A 141 -10.79 23.74 -13.57
N SER A 142 -11.34 23.32 -12.42
CA SER A 142 -10.83 22.24 -11.58
C SER A 142 -10.95 20.89 -12.30
N ILE A 143 -9.81 20.33 -12.73
CA ILE A 143 -9.78 18.99 -13.32
C ILE A 143 -10.14 17.96 -12.22
N PRO A 144 -11.18 17.12 -12.42
CA PRO A 144 -11.56 16.13 -11.42
C PRO A 144 -10.46 15.08 -11.24
N PHE A 145 -9.94 14.99 -10.03
CA PHE A 145 -8.93 14.03 -9.54
C PHE A 145 -9.30 12.53 -9.71
N GLY A 146 -10.48 12.21 -10.26
CA GLY A 146 -11.08 10.88 -10.28
C GLY A 146 -10.75 9.98 -11.47
N ILE A 147 -9.88 10.39 -12.39
CA ILE A 147 -9.44 9.55 -13.53
C ILE A 147 -8.06 8.91 -13.26
N LEU A 148 -7.55 9.00 -12.04
CA LEU A 148 -6.29 8.37 -11.66
C LEU A 148 -6.50 6.84 -11.58
N ILE A 149 -5.87 6.15 -12.52
CA ILE A 149 -5.90 4.71 -12.71
C ILE A 149 -5.88 3.97 -11.37
N ASN A 150 -6.98 3.28 -11.06
CA ASN A 150 -7.04 2.39 -9.91
C ASN A 150 -5.96 1.29 -10.10
N PRO A 151 -4.94 1.21 -9.22
CA PRO A 151 -3.85 0.24 -9.35
C PRO A 151 -4.32 -1.22 -9.30
N TRP A 152 -5.50 -1.45 -8.74
CA TRP A 152 -6.18 -2.74 -8.62
C TRP A 152 -7.25 -2.97 -9.70
N SER A 153 -7.39 -2.04 -10.66
CA SER A 153 -8.32 -2.23 -11.75
C SER A 153 -7.89 -3.42 -12.61
N SER A 154 -8.86 -4.21 -13.06
CA SER A 154 -8.61 -5.33 -13.98
C SER A 154 -7.87 -4.86 -15.24
N SER A 155 -8.04 -3.60 -15.64
CA SER A 155 -7.33 -2.98 -16.77
C SER A 155 -5.85 -2.76 -16.48
N THR A 156 -5.49 -2.27 -15.29
CA THR A 156 -4.10 -2.08 -14.86
C THR A 156 -3.40 -3.42 -14.70
N MET A 157 -4.09 -4.41 -14.10
CA MET A 157 -3.57 -5.77 -13.90
C MET A 157 -3.40 -6.59 -15.19
N LYS A 158 -4.04 -6.19 -16.30
CA LYS A 158 -3.87 -6.83 -17.62
C LYS A 158 -2.66 -6.31 -18.40
N VAL A 159 -2.11 -5.16 -18.00
CA VAL A 159 -0.89 -4.56 -18.55
C VAL A 159 0.34 -4.95 -17.72
N LEU A 160 0.14 -5.53 -16.52
CA LEU A 160 1.13 -6.28 -15.72
C LEU A 160 1.44 -7.64 -16.35
#